data_AF-A0A9P5EX73-F1
#
_entry.id   AF-A0A9P5EX73-F1
#
_cell.length_a   1.000
_cell.length_b   1.000
_cell.length_c   1.000
_cell.angle_alpha   90.00
_cell.angle_beta   90.00
_cell.angle_gamma   90.00
#
_symmetry.space_group_name_H-M   'P 1'
#
loop_
_entity.id
_entity.type
_entity.pdbx_description
1 polymer ?
#
loop_
_entity_poly.entity_id
_entity_poly.type
_entity_poly.pdbx_seq_one_letter_code
_entity_poly.pdbx_strand_id
1 'polypeptide(L)'
;MASQAHLRQRLLQDIEELQREPYPRISLRTRDEDLKTACLIVQAEGWMPIHMTIEFGDRYPLVAPRIKMDTKMNHPNVFSSYICASILNTSEGYTPAYTLKGIAIQMLSFFNSENVEQIYTGAKYGLKHFRQESLAMKQTFVCSRCDFDGTQTKADIRRLRRYATKAQPPTEDVQTEQERHQQLQCTLSKLPDELILETLENLDFEELIAFSHAWPRVAKIIADFDLIRLRELQCFFSKRNFQNAKLGVGVEVSGQGKRSIESEFDLISQAAFRDLGIRLSVHNLRFQYWLPLPISRRHWRSVQEDVPLVLDAIAGKASLPFRSSVDVLAAFMNDIVVRLNQVEAKSALRRPSYDYDSDRVSRKSTLRHASEKAIESYFHLYHLLLCLATSDESLVRAANAKIKNFMKGQTSKEACPNLGHLLVYLLISDAAITEKMRKAIITEAITRNVVWMLDKRGANRAELSYLEPDKVSTFRLRKTFEASRTSYRLLMFSELFRRIARPSNEKSLVEVRDELFDRHGAPPQGAALQLSTDVRRLHDIDNFHDFFGEMGIENKPSAEWFTSHLRECVRSSMARGYSVWGLPATTALALRRQLEPSVGLYGDQYVKAPPTASKLQGITFFPKKKCQQRQVARR
;
A
#
# COMPACT_ATOMS: atom_id res chain seq x y z
N MET A 1 14.50 5.68 -29.95
CA MET A 1 15.92 5.52 -29.54
C MET A 1 16.09 5.51 -28.02
N ALA A 2 15.58 6.50 -27.28
CA ALA A 2 15.69 6.54 -25.80
C ALA A 2 15.11 5.30 -25.09
N SER A 3 13.97 4.78 -25.54
CA SER A 3 13.35 3.57 -24.96
C SER A 3 14.24 2.33 -25.02
N GLN A 4 14.88 2.08 -26.16
CA GLN A 4 15.80 0.94 -26.34
C GLN A 4 17.05 1.05 -25.47
N ALA A 5 17.57 2.27 -25.26
CA ALA A 5 18.69 2.49 -24.36
C ALA A 5 18.36 2.11 -22.90
N HIS A 6 17.17 2.51 -22.41
CA HIS A 6 16.72 2.15 -21.05
C HIS A 6 16.54 0.65 -20.87
N LEU A 7 15.96 -0.05 -21.86
CA LEU A 7 15.79 -1.51 -21.82
C LEU A 7 17.13 -2.24 -21.83
N ARG A 8 18.06 -1.81 -22.69
CA ARG A 8 19.42 -2.36 -22.73
C ARG A 8 20.16 -2.14 -21.42
N GLN A 9 20.06 -0.95 -20.82
CA GLN A 9 20.67 -0.66 -19.53
C GLN A 9 20.12 -1.58 -18.44
N ARG A 10 18.80 -1.80 -18.40
CA ARG A 10 18.18 -2.70 -17.42
C ARG A 10 18.61 -4.16 -17.61
N LEU A 11 18.78 -4.63 -18.84
CA LEU A 11 19.32 -5.96 -19.13
C LEU A 11 20.76 -6.11 -18.62
N LEU A 12 21.61 -5.11 -18.87
CA LEU A 12 23.00 -5.13 -18.39
C LEU A 12 23.07 -5.17 -16.85
N GLN A 13 22.24 -4.39 -16.18
CA GLN A 13 22.13 -4.40 -14.72
C GLN A 13 21.71 -5.77 -14.18
N ASP A 14 20.71 -6.39 -14.79
CA ASP A 14 20.23 -7.71 -14.38
C ASP A 14 21.27 -8.83 -14.62
N ILE A 15 22.09 -8.71 -15.66
CA ILE A 15 23.23 -9.61 -15.91
C ILE A 15 24.33 -9.37 -14.88
N GLU A 16 24.71 -8.12 -14.65
CA GLU A 16 25.73 -7.72 -13.68
C GLU A 16 25.39 -8.19 -12.27
N GLU A 17 24.14 -7.99 -11.82
CA GLU A 17 23.63 -8.43 -10.52
C GLU A 17 23.88 -9.94 -10.31
N LEU A 18 23.57 -10.77 -11.31
CA LEU A 18 23.69 -12.22 -11.19
C LEU A 18 25.13 -12.73 -11.37
N GLN A 19 26.01 -11.96 -12.01
CA GLN A 19 27.42 -12.30 -12.20
C GLN A 19 28.30 -11.84 -11.04
N ARG A 20 28.07 -10.63 -10.53
CA ARG A 20 28.79 -10.06 -9.39
C ARG A 20 28.42 -10.77 -8.09
N GLU A 21 27.14 -11.09 -7.91
CA GLU A 21 26.61 -11.76 -6.71
C GLU A 21 25.91 -13.08 -7.10
N PRO A 22 26.68 -14.14 -7.40
CA PRO A 22 26.11 -15.41 -7.82
C PRO A 22 25.29 -16.04 -6.69
N TYR A 23 24.05 -16.42 -7.00
CA TYR A 23 23.20 -17.13 -6.03
C TYR A 23 23.64 -18.60 -5.92
N PRO A 24 23.71 -19.19 -4.71
CA PRO A 24 24.12 -20.58 -4.54
C PRO A 24 23.32 -21.53 -5.45
N ARG A 25 24.04 -22.42 -6.15
CA ARG A 25 23.46 -23.41 -7.09
C ARG A 25 22.81 -22.84 -8.35
N ILE A 26 23.05 -21.56 -8.65
CA ILE A 26 22.67 -20.91 -9.90
C ILE A 26 23.95 -20.40 -10.57
N SER A 27 24.04 -20.54 -11.89
CA SER A 27 25.14 -19.96 -12.67
C SER A 27 24.60 -19.38 -13.97
N LEU A 28 24.95 -18.12 -14.25
CA LEU A 28 24.65 -17.44 -15.50
C LEU A 28 25.91 -17.36 -16.35
N ARG A 29 25.82 -17.75 -17.63
CA ARG A 29 26.89 -17.56 -18.62
C ARG A 29 26.37 -16.69 -19.76
N THR A 30 27.02 -15.55 -19.99
CA THR A 30 26.73 -14.63 -21.08
C THR A 30 27.88 -14.62 -22.09
N ARG A 31 27.67 -13.99 -23.24
CA ARG A 31 28.71 -13.73 -24.23
C ARG A 31 28.69 -12.25 -24.59
N ASP A 32 29.87 -11.64 -24.70
CA ASP A 32 29.98 -10.21 -25.01
C ASP A 32 29.42 -9.86 -26.39
N GLU A 33 29.49 -10.82 -27.33
CA GLU A 33 28.99 -10.68 -28.70
C GLU A 33 27.46 -10.81 -28.82
N ASP A 34 26.80 -11.49 -27.86
CA ASP A 34 25.35 -11.71 -27.87
C ASP A 34 24.76 -11.59 -26.45
N LEU A 35 24.31 -10.38 -26.12
CA LEU A 35 23.61 -10.09 -24.87
C LEU A 35 22.13 -10.51 -24.90
N LYS A 36 21.58 -10.89 -26.07
CA LYS A 36 20.17 -11.30 -26.18
C LYS A 36 19.97 -12.74 -25.76
N THR A 37 21.04 -13.51 -25.56
CA THR A 37 20.94 -14.88 -25.06
C THR A 37 21.90 -15.14 -23.91
N ALA A 38 21.50 -16.01 -22.99
CA ALA A 38 22.35 -16.46 -21.89
C ALA A 38 22.07 -17.92 -21.55
N CYS A 39 23.07 -18.60 -21.01
CA CYS A 39 22.90 -19.94 -20.45
C CYS A 39 22.66 -19.83 -18.95
N LEU A 40 21.58 -20.43 -18.48
CA LEU A 40 21.24 -20.53 -17.06
C LEU A 40 21.40 -21.98 -16.62
N ILE A 41 22.27 -22.21 -15.64
CA ILE A 41 22.51 -23.52 -15.06
C ILE A 41 22.01 -23.52 -13.62
N VAL A 42 21.13 -24.46 -13.31
CA VAL A 42 20.50 -24.60 -11.98
C VAL A 42 20.82 -25.99 -11.43
N GLN A 43 21.31 -26.05 -10.19
CA GLN A 43 21.61 -27.30 -9.49
C GLN A 43 20.55 -27.60 -8.41
N ALA A 44 19.38 -28.06 -8.85
CA ALA A 44 18.27 -28.41 -7.96
C ALA A 44 18.51 -29.75 -7.21
N GLU A 45 17.98 -29.87 -5.99
CA GLU A 45 18.14 -31.07 -5.16
C GLU A 45 17.42 -32.27 -5.72
N GLY A 46 18.10 -33.42 -5.75
CA GLY A 46 17.56 -34.65 -6.32
C GLY A 46 17.49 -34.65 -7.86
N TRP A 47 17.92 -33.58 -8.52
CA TRP A 47 18.04 -33.49 -9.97
C TRP A 47 19.51 -33.54 -10.40
N MET A 48 19.73 -33.82 -11.67
CA MET A 48 21.01 -33.55 -12.33
C MET A 48 21.11 -32.06 -12.68
N PRO A 49 22.31 -31.50 -12.89
CA PRO A 49 22.46 -30.10 -13.31
C PRO A 49 21.57 -29.80 -14.52
N ILE A 50 20.75 -28.75 -14.40
CA ILE A 50 19.76 -28.36 -15.39
C ILE A 50 20.30 -27.16 -16.16
N HIS A 51 20.52 -27.33 -17.46
CA HIS A 51 20.84 -26.24 -18.38
C HIS A 51 19.57 -25.74 -19.08
N MET A 52 19.43 -24.42 -19.10
CA MET A 52 18.39 -23.70 -19.79
C MET A 52 18.99 -22.57 -20.63
N THR A 53 18.38 -22.29 -21.78
CA THR A 53 18.70 -21.16 -22.63
C THR A 53 17.69 -20.04 -22.38
N ILE A 54 18.19 -18.87 -22.00
CA ILE A 54 17.40 -17.65 -21.85
C ILE A 54 17.52 -16.84 -23.15
N GLU A 55 16.38 -16.40 -23.68
CA GLU A 55 16.27 -15.47 -24.79
C GLU A 55 15.61 -14.17 -24.28
N PHE A 56 16.39 -13.08 -24.24
CA PHE A 56 15.92 -11.74 -23.93
C PHE A 56 15.36 -11.10 -25.21
N GLY A 57 14.03 -11.00 -25.29
CA GLY A 57 13.38 -10.29 -26.40
C GLY A 57 13.69 -8.78 -26.38
N ASP A 58 13.47 -8.10 -27.51
CA ASP A 58 13.73 -6.65 -27.66
C ASP A 58 12.91 -5.74 -26.73
N ARG A 59 11.93 -6.32 -26.03
CA ARG A 59 11.10 -5.64 -25.04
C ARG A 59 11.38 -6.09 -23.60
N TYR A 60 12.40 -6.89 -23.32
CA TYR A 60 12.75 -7.23 -21.94
C TYR A 60 13.16 -5.96 -21.16
N PRO A 61 12.70 -5.74 -19.90
CA PRO A 61 11.83 -6.60 -19.08
C PRO A 61 10.33 -6.23 -19.11
N LEU A 62 9.86 -5.50 -20.13
CA LEU A 62 8.41 -5.29 -20.32
C LEU A 62 7.68 -6.61 -20.60
N VAL A 63 8.38 -7.57 -21.20
CA VAL A 63 7.93 -8.93 -21.44
C VAL A 63 8.93 -9.88 -20.79
N ALA A 64 8.41 -10.95 -20.18
CA ALA A 64 9.22 -12.01 -19.61
C ALA A 64 10.24 -12.53 -20.63
N PRO A 65 11.46 -12.89 -20.19
CA PRO A 65 12.40 -13.57 -21.07
C PRO A 65 11.85 -14.96 -21.38
N ARG A 66 12.16 -15.48 -22.57
CA ARG A 66 11.79 -16.86 -22.91
C ARG A 66 12.88 -17.78 -22.37
N ILE A 67 12.49 -18.72 -21.51
CA ILE A 67 13.41 -19.74 -20.97
C ILE A 67 13.04 -21.09 -21.56
N LYS A 68 14.03 -21.75 -22.16
CA LYS A 68 13.90 -23.08 -22.77
C LYS A 68 14.73 -24.09 -22.02
N MET A 69 14.18 -25.29 -21.86
CA MET A 69 14.91 -26.44 -21.35
C MET A 69 15.80 -27.03 -22.42
N ASP A 70 17.08 -27.22 -22.09
CA ASP A 70 18.03 -27.96 -22.91
C ASP A 70 18.31 -29.35 -22.32
N THR A 71 18.36 -29.45 -20.99
CA THR A 71 18.47 -30.74 -20.29
C THR A 71 17.16 -31.52 -20.40
N LYS A 72 17.26 -32.78 -20.83
CA LYS A 72 16.11 -33.68 -20.95
C LYS A 72 15.68 -34.17 -19.58
N MET A 73 14.40 -34.03 -19.25
CA MET A 73 13.82 -34.51 -17.99
C MET A 73 12.34 -34.87 -18.15
N ASN A 74 11.82 -35.70 -17.25
CA ASN A 74 10.39 -35.86 -17.03
C ASN A 74 9.95 -34.93 -15.90
N HIS A 75 8.97 -34.05 -16.16
CA HIS A 75 8.41 -33.17 -15.15
C HIS A 75 6.97 -32.78 -15.53
N PRO A 76 6.02 -32.70 -14.56
CA PRO A 76 4.61 -32.41 -14.86
C PRO A 76 4.37 -31.11 -15.64
N ASN A 77 5.21 -30.10 -15.41
CA ASN A 77 5.09 -28.77 -16.00
C ASN A 77 6.22 -28.46 -17.01
N VAL A 78 6.95 -29.46 -17.50
CA VAL A 78 7.95 -29.28 -18.58
C VAL A 78 7.55 -30.15 -19.76
N PHE A 79 7.36 -29.53 -20.92
CA PHE A 79 6.92 -30.18 -22.15
C PHE A 79 7.98 -30.01 -23.23
N SER A 80 8.82 -31.02 -23.42
CA SER A 80 10.02 -30.91 -24.27
C SER A 80 10.89 -29.74 -23.80
N SER A 81 11.04 -28.68 -24.60
CA SER A 81 11.80 -27.48 -24.25
C SER A 81 10.98 -26.41 -23.50
N TYR A 82 9.65 -26.54 -23.43
CA TYR A 82 8.76 -25.53 -22.86
C TYR A 82 8.54 -25.72 -21.36
N ILE A 83 8.70 -24.66 -20.57
CA ILE A 83 8.44 -24.65 -19.12
C ILE A 83 7.11 -23.95 -18.86
N CYS A 84 6.13 -24.66 -18.31
CA CYS A 84 4.82 -24.11 -17.93
C CYS A 84 4.87 -23.53 -16.51
N ALA A 85 5.50 -22.36 -16.37
CA ALA A 85 5.54 -21.57 -15.15
C ALA A 85 4.81 -20.23 -15.34
N SER A 86 3.99 -19.82 -14.38
CA SER A 86 3.23 -18.57 -14.45
C SER A 86 4.13 -17.34 -14.60
N ILE A 87 5.27 -17.33 -13.90
CA ILE A 87 6.29 -16.28 -13.96
C ILE A 87 6.88 -16.06 -15.36
N LEU A 88 6.78 -17.04 -16.26
CA LEU A 88 7.29 -16.94 -17.63
C LEU A 88 6.18 -16.71 -18.66
N ASN A 89 4.97 -17.19 -18.37
CA ASN A 89 3.95 -17.39 -19.40
C ASN A 89 2.62 -16.65 -19.15
N THR A 90 2.42 -16.05 -17.97
CA THR A 90 1.16 -15.35 -17.67
C THR A 90 1.41 -13.88 -17.30
N SER A 91 0.52 -13.00 -17.76
CA SER A 91 0.50 -11.59 -17.38
C SER A 91 0.20 -11.37 -15.89
N GLU A 92 -0.46 -12.33 -15.24
CA GLU A 92 -0.67 -12.31 -13.79
C GLU A 92 0.58 -12.76 -13.01
N GLY A 93 1.40 -13.63 -13.61
CA GLY A 93 2.55 -14.25 -12.96
C GLY A 93 3.85 -13.48 -13.14
N TYR A 94 4.01 -12.75 -14.24
CA TYR A 94 5.17 -11.91 -14.52
C TYR A 94 4.90 -10.43 -14.28
N THR A 95 5.85 -9.75 -13.65
CA THR A 95 5.88 -8.28 -13.60
C THR A 95 7.27 -7.79 -14.03
N PRO A 96 7.38 -6.68 -14.78
CA PRO A 96 8.65 -6.04 -15.09
C PRO A 96 9.48 -5.61 -13.86
N ALA A 97 8.88 -5.65 -12.67
CA ALA A 97 9.56 -5.44 -11.41
C ALA A 97 10.53 -6.57 -11.04
N TYR A 98 10.39 -7.77 -11.60
CA TYR A 98 11.30 -8.88 -11.33
C TYR A 98 12.67 -8.64 -11.96
N THR A 99 13.73 -9.03 -11.23
CA THR A 99 15.10 -9.11 -11.74
C THR A 99 15.36 -10.49 -12.34
N LEU A 100 16.36 -10.60 -13.21
CA LEU A 100 16.85 -11.88 -13.71
C LEU A 100 17.26 -12.82 -12.57
N LYS A 101 17.93 -12.29 -11.52
CA LYS A 101 18.25 -13.04 -10.29
C LYS A 101 16.98 -13.60 -9.64
N GLY A 102 15.94 -12.77 -9.47
CA GLY A 102 14.64 -13.20 -8.96
C GLY A 102 13.97 -14.29 -9.82
N ILE A 103 14.02 -14.17 -11.15
CA ILE A 103 13.51 -15.19 -12.08
C ILE A 103 14.28 -16.50 -11.93
N ALA A 104 15.62 -16.44 -11.85
CA ALA A 104 16.47 -17.62 -11.71
C ALA A 104 16.24 -18.34 -10.37
N ILE A 105 16.08 -17.60 -9.27
CA ILE A 105 15.74 -18.15 -7.96
C ILE A 105 14.36 -18.84 -8.00
N GLN A 106 13.38 -18.24 -8.68
CA GLN A 106 12.07 -18.87 -8.87
C GLN A 106 12.17 -20.15 -9.71
N MET A 107 13.06 -20.22 -10.71
CA MET A 107 13.32 -21.47 -11.44
C MET A 107 13.96 -22.54 -10.55
N LEU A 108 14.95 -22.19 -9.74
CA LEU A 108 15.53 -23.12 -8.76
C LEU A 108 14.47 -23.63 -7.77
N SER A 109 13.63 -22.73 -7.24
CA SER A 109 12.54 -23.06 -6.33
C SER A 109 11.50 -23.99 -6.99
N PHE A 110 11.13 -23.72 -8.24
CA PHE A 110 10.22 -24.54 -9.03
C PHE A 110 10.68 -26.00 -9.14
N PHE A 111 11.97 -26.25 -9.36
CA PHE A 111 12.51 -27.62 -9.41
C PHE A 111 12.73 -28.24 -8.02
N ASN A 112 13.02 -27.42 -7.00
CA ASN A 112 13.24 -27.90 -5.62
C ASN A 112 11.94 -28.23 -4.89
N SER A 113 10.79 -27.72 -5.32
CA SER A 113 9.51 -27.95 -4.64
C SER A 113 9.21 -29.46 -4.49
N GLU A 114 8.52 -29.84 -3.42
CA GLU A 114 8.11 -31.24 -3.26
C GLU A 114 6.94 -31.59 -4.18
N ASN A 115 6.08 -30.61 -4.43
CA ASN A 115 4.87 -30.74 -5.22
C ASN A 115 4.74 -29.56 -6.17
N VAL A 116 4.12 -29.80 -7.32
CA VAL A 116 3.72 -28.77 -8.28
C VAL A 116 2.26 -28.93 -8.66
N GLU A 117 1.59 -27.82 -8.87
CA GLU A 117 0.24 -27.79 -9.42
C GLU A 117 0.32 -27.63 -10.95
N GLN A 118 -0.37 -28.50 -11.67
CA GLN A 118 -0.58 -28.31 -13.10
C GLN A 118 -1.75 -27.33 -13.31
N ILE A 119 -1.49 -26.25 -14.04
CA ILE A 119 -2.45 -25.16 -14.26
C ILE A 119 -3.73 -25.64 -14.99
N TYR A 120 -3.61 -26.61 -15.91
CA TYR A 120 -4.73 -27.11 -16.72
C TYR A 120 -5.65 -28.09 -15.98
N THR A 121 -5.08 -28.92 -15.10
CA THR A 121 -5.81 -30.00 -14.41
C THR A 121 -6.15 -29.62 -12.97
N GLY A 122 -5.46 -28.63 -12.39
CA GLY A 122 -5.53 -28.29 -10.97
C GLY A 122 -4.97 -29.40 -10.06
N ALA A 123 -4.40 -30.45 -10.63
CA ALA A 123 -3.89 -31.59 -9.89
C ALA A 123 -2.51 -31.29 -9.31
N LYS A 124 -2.30 -31.75 -8.08
CA LYS A 124 -1.01 -31.69 -7.37
C LYS A 124 -0.21 -32.96 -7.67
N TYR A 125 1.01 -32.80 -8.15
CA TYR A 125 1.92 -33.90 -8.43
C TYR A 125 3.14 -33.82 -7.51
N GLY A 126 3.44 -34.92 -6.82
CA GLY A 126 4.68 -35.07 -6.07
C GLY A 126 5.86 -35.33 -6.99
N LEU A 127 6.97 -34.61 -6.80
CA LEU A 127 8.10 -34.63 -7.72
C LEU A 127 9.09 -35.79 -7.52
N LYS A 128 8.93 -36.60 -6.47
CA LYS A 128 9.87 -37.68 -6.13
C LYS A 128 10.07 -38.70 -7.26
N HIS A 129 8.97 -39.16 -7.87
CA HIS A 129 9.02 -40.13 -8.98
C HIS A 129 9.67 -39.51 -10.23
N PHE A 130 9.26 -38.29 -10.58
CA PHE A 130 9.80 -37.55 -11.73
C PHE A 130 11.31 -37.30 -11.63
N ARG A 131 11.81 -37.01 -10.42
CA ARG A 131 13.24 -36.91 -10.14
C ARG A 131 13.97 -38.22 -10.46
N GLN A 132 13.46 -39.35 -10.00
CA GLN A 132 14.07 -40.67 -10.21
C GLN A 132 14.13 -41.06 -11.69
N GLU A 133 13.04 -40.86 -12.43
CA GLU A 133 13.00 -41.15 -13.86
C GLU A 133 13.96 -40.25 -14.64
N SER A 134 13.95 -38.95 -14.36
CA SER A 134 14.83 -37.99 -15.03
C SER A 134 16.30 -38.29 -14.80
N LEU A 135 16.63 -38.75 -13.60
CA LEU A 135 17.97 -39.19 -13.22
C LEU A 135 18.47 -40.44 -13.96
N ALA A 136 17.57 -41.21 -14.59
CA ALA A 136 17.88 -42.38 -15.41
C ALA A 136 17.93 -42.06 -16.91
N MET A 137 17.53 -40.83 -17.32
CA MET A 137 17.53 -40.44 -18.73
C MET A 137 18.94 -40.18 -19.23
N LYS A 138 19.28 -40.75 -20.39
CA LYS A 138 20.51 -40.43 -21.12
C LYS A 138 20.39 -39.02 -21.71
N GLN A 139 21.33 -38.16 -21.34
CA GLN A 139 21.47 -36.84 -21.94
C GLN A 139 22.34 -36.89 -23.20
N THR A 140 22.04 -35.98 -24.11
CA THR A 140 22.79 -35.79 -25.36
C THR A 140 23.19 -34.33 -25.57
N PHE A 141 22.81 -33.43 -24.66
CA PHE A 141 23.03 -32.01 -24.81
C PHE A 141 24.43 -31.61 -24.32
N VAL A 142 25.19 -30.96 -25.20
CA VAL A 142 26.43 -30.25 -24.89
C VAL A 142 26.22 -28.83 -25.40
N CYS A 143 26.44 -27.85 -24.52
CA CYS A 143 26.27 -26.46 -24.89
C CYS A 143 27.47 -26.00 -25.72
N SER A 144 27.25 -25.49 -26.93
CA SER A 144 28.31 -24.82 -27.68
C SER A 144 28.59 -23.40 -27.17
N ARG A 145 27.75 -22.92 -26.24
CA ARG A 145 27.78 -21.55 -25.71
C ARG A 145 28.51 -21.38 -24.39
N CYS A 146 28.56 -22.43 -23.58
CA CYS A 146 29.28 -22.50 -22.32
C CYS A 146 29.83 -23.90 -22.08
N ASP A 147 30.63 -24.10 -21.04
CA ASP A 147 31.28 -25.39 -20.74
C ASP A 147 30.33 -26.46 -20.16
N PHE A 148 29.02 -26.33 -20.38
CA PHE A 148 28.05 -27.31 -19.91
C PHE A 148 28.04 -28.54 -20.80
N ASP A 149 28.42 -29.68 -20.24
CA ASP A 149 28.37 -30.98 -20.89
C ASP A 149 27.44 -31.92 -20.09
N GLY A 150 26.22 -32.09 -20.61
CA GLY A 150 25.23 -32.97 -20.02
C GLY A 150 25.49 -34.46 -20.24
N THR A 151 26.42 -34.82 -21.15
CA THR A 151 26.72 -36.22 -21.50
C THR A 151 27.61 -36.92 -20.46
N GLN A 152 28.25 -36.14 -19.59
CA GLN A 152 29.09 -36.64 -18.50
C GLN A 152 28.26 -37.45 -17.51
N THR A 153 28.79 -38.59 -17.06
CA THR A 153 28.05 -39.48 -16.16
C THR A 153 27.90 -38.87 -14.77
N LYS A 154 26.96 -39.38 -13.95
CA LYS A 154 26.86 -39.00 -12.52
C LYS A 154 28.17 -39.16 -11.77
N ALA A 155 29.02 -40.12 -12.16
CA ALA A 155 30.34 -40.34 -11.55
C ALA A 155 31.32 -39.21 -11.91
N ASP A 156 31.25 -38.72 -13.15
CA ASP A 156 32.06 -37.60 -13.65
C ASP A 156 31.63 -36.28 -13.02
N ILE A 157 30.32 -36.01 -12.93
CA ILE A 157 29.78 -34.83 -12.24
C ILE A 157 30.10 -34.87 -10.73
N ARG A 158 30.03 -36.03 -10.07
CA ARG A 158 30.44 -36.19 -8.66
C ARG A 158 31.96 -36.08 -8.46
N ARG A 159 32.77 -36.46 -9.45
CA ARG A 159 34.24 -36.24 -9.44
C ARG A 159 34.55 -34.76 -9.62
N LEU A 160 33.95 -34.09 -10.60
CA LEU A 160 34.09 -32.66 -10.84
C LEU A 160 33.61 -31.83 -9.65
N ARG A 161 32.50 -32.20 -8.99
CA ARG A 161 32.08 -31.59 -7.72
C ARG A 161 33.14 -31.74 -6.64
N ARG A 162 33.66 -32.95 -6.40
CA ARG A 162 34.70 -33.19 -5.40
C ARG A 162 36.00 -32.43 -5.70
N TYR A 163 36.33 -32.23 -6.98
CA TYR A 163 37.48 -31.41 -7.40
C TYR A 163 37.20 -29.90 -7.25
N ALA A 164 36.00 -29.42 -7.59
CA ALA A 164 35.62 -28.02 -7.43
C ALA A 164 35.47 -27.61 -5.95
N THR A 165 35.00 -28.51 -5.08
CA THR A 165 34.96 -28.28 -3.62
C THR A 165 36.36 -28.33 -2.98
N LYS A 166 37.33 -29.00 -3.62
CA LYS A 166 38.76 -28.99 -3.24
C LYS A 166 39.53 -27.78 -3.78
N ALA A 167 38.94 -27.00 -4.70
CA ALA A 167 39.56 -25.81 -5.30
C ALA A 167 39.16 -24.51 -4.58
N GLN A 168 38.56 -24.59 -3.40
CA GLN A 168 38.60 -23.47 -2.46
C GLN A 168 40.02 -23.38 -1.87
N PRO A 169 40.58 -22.17 -1.68
CA PRO A 169 41.88 -22.04 -1.02
C PRO A 169 41.81 -22.73 0.35
N PRO A 170 42.90 -23.36 0.79
CA PRO A 170 42.91 -24.04 2.08
C PRO A 170 42.50 -23.02 3.15
N THR A 171 41.40 -23.30 3.84
CA THR A 171 41.12 -22.69 5.14
C THR A 171 42.26 -23.11 6.04
N GLU A 172 43.15 -22.16 6.34
CA GLU A 172 44.20 -22.34 7.34
C GLU A 172 43.57 -22.77 8.66
N ASP A 173 44.18 -23.79 9.25
CA ASP A 173 43.77 -24.41 10.50
C ASP A 173 43.69 -23.37 11.61
N VAL A 174 42.49 -23.23 12.19
CA VAL A 174 42.29 -22.57 13.47
C VAL A 174 42.74 -23.54 14.55
N GLN A 175 44.01 -23.47 14.96
CA GLN A 175 44.40 -23.75 16.34
C GLN A 175 45.51 -22.79 16.80
N THR A 176 45.30 -22.30 18.03
CA THR A 176 46.20 -21.52 18.89
C THR A 176 46.42 -20.02 18.59
N GLU A 177 45.37 -19.21 18.78
CA GLU A 177 45.52 -17.79 19.16
C GLU A 177 44.66 -17.40 20.39
N GLN A 178 44.60 -18.28 21.39
CA GLN A 178 43.99 -17.93 22.69
C GLN A 178 44.90 -17.07 23.59
N GLU A 179 46.11 -16.70 23.15
CA GLU A 179 47.07 -15.93 23.96
C GLU A 179 47.46 -14.55 23.37
N ARG A 180 46.79 -14.08 22.31
CA ARG A 180 46.96 -12.71 21.77
C ARG A 180 45.71 -11.82 21.87
N HIS A 181 44.68 -12.28 22.58
CA HIS A 181 43.39 -11.60 22.70
C HIS A 181 43.35 -10.47 23.76
N GLN A 182 44.50 -9.89 24.09
CA GLN A 182 44.56 -8.86 25.13
C GLN A 182 45.47 -7.70 24.77
N GLN A 183 45.51 -7.24 23.51
CA GLN A 183 45.93 -5.85 23.20
C GLN A 183 45.76 -5.31 21.77
N LEU A 184 44.95 -5.90 20.90
CA LEU A 184 44.49 -5.18 19.70
C LEU A 184 43.20 -4.45 20.04
N GLN A 185 43.29 -3.21 20.52
CA GLN A 185 42.18 -2.27 20.41
C GLN A 185 41.73 -2.31 18.95
N CYS A 186 40.56 -2.89 18.67
CA CYS A 186 40.00 -3.03 17.33
C CYS A 186 40.07 -1.66 16.62
N THR A 187 41.07 -1.45 15.75
CA THR A 187 41.30 -0.15 15.09
C THR A 187 40.10 0.27 14.27
N LEU A 188 39.29 -0.70 13.80
CA LEU A 188 38.00 -0.47 13.15
C LEU A 188 37.03 0.31 14.05
N SER A 189 37.07 0.13 15.37
CA SER A 189 36.23 0.90 16.30
C SER A 189 36.57 2.38 16.35
N LYS A 190 37.74 2.78 15.82
CA LYS A 190 38.17 4.18 15.69
C LYS A 190 37.82 4.79 14.32
N LEU A 191 37.38 3.99 13.34
CA LEU A 191 36.96 4.54 12.05
C LEU A 191 35.75 5.46 12.24
N PRO A 192 35.68 6.62 11.57
CA PRO A 192 34.48 7.44 11.53
C PRO A 192 33.28 6.68 10.90
N ASP A 193 32.06 7.06 11.27
CA ASP A 193 30.84 6.41 10.76
C ASP A 193 30.75 6.52 9.24
N GLU A 194 31.27 7.60 8.64
CA GLU A 194 31.27 7.86 7.19
C GLU A 194 32.05 6.79 6.41
N LEU A 195 33.20 6.35 6.93
CA LEU A 195 34.00 5.31 6.27
C LEU A 195 33.35 3.93 6.40
N ILE A 196 32.67 3.70 7.52
CA ILE A 196 31.91 2.47 7.73
C ILE A 196 30.72 2.45 6.76
N LEU A 197 29.97 3.54 6.64
CA LEU A 197 28.85 3.67 5.72
C LEU A 197 29.25 3.37 4.27
N GLU A 198 30.33 3.97 3.77
CA GLU A 198 30.85 3.70 2.43
C GLU A 198 31.13 2.20 2.22
N THR A 199 31.62 1.52 3.26
CA THR A 199 31.84 0.08 3.22
C THR A 199 30.51 -0.69 3.19
N LEU A 200 29.55 -0.28 4.03
CA LEU A 200 28.23 -0.90 4.12
C LEU A 200 27.41 -0.73 2.84
N GLU A 201 27.59 0.35 2.08
CA GLU A 201 26.93 0.56 0.79
C GLU A 201 27.29 -0.51 -0.25
N ASN A 202 28.46 -1.15 -0.10
CA ASN A 202 28.96 -2.15 -1.03
C ASN A 202 28.60 -3.60 -0.65
N LEU A 203 28.03 -3.83 0.53
CA LEU A 203 27.60 -5.16 0.99
C LEU A 203 26.24 -5.54 0.41
N ASP A 204 25.98 -6.82 0.19
CA ASP A 204 24.61 -7.26 -0.12
C ASP A 204 23.72 -7.25 1.14
N PHE A 205 22.44 -7.61 1.02
CA PHE A 205 21.53 -7.60 2.18
C PHE A 205 21.88 -8.67 3.22
N GLU A 206 22.33 -9.85 2.81
CA GLU A 206 22.66 -10.96 3.71
C GLU A 206 23.93 -10.64 4.51
N GLU A 207 24.95 -10.13 3.83
CA GLU A 207 26.20 -9.61 4.41
C GLU A 207 25.94 -8.46 5.38
N LEU A 208 25.08 -7.51 5.00
CA LEU A 208 24.71 -6.37 5.85
C LEU A 208 24.07 -6.84 7.16
N ILE A 209 23.14 -7.81 7.08
CA ILE A 209 22.48 -8.38 8.26
C ILE A 209 23.49 -9.18 9.11
N ALA A 210 24.30 -10.04 8.49
CA ALA A 210 25.34 -10.79 9.19
C ALA A 210 26.33 -9.85 9.92
N PHE A 211 26.73 -8.76 9.27
CA PHE A 211 27.64 -7.77 9.86
C PHE A 211 26.98 -7.00 11.01
N SER A 212 25.69 -6.67 10.89
CA SER A 212 24.92 -6.06 11.97
C SER A 212 24.85 -6.95 13.21
N HIS A 213 24.74 -8.27 13.03
CA HIS A 213 24.75 -9.23 14.14
C HIS A 213 26.14 -9.38 14.76
N ALA A 214 27.20 -9.31 13.95
CA ALA A 214 28.58 -9.42 14.42
C ALA A 214 29.08 -8.17 15.15
N TRP A 215 28.59 -6.97 14.79
CA TRP A 215 29.06 -5.71 15.36
C TRP A 215 27.92 -4.73 15.70
N PRO A 216 27.59 -4.51 16.98
CA PRO A 216 26.50 -3.62 17.40
C PRO A 216 26.60 -2.17 16.89
N ARG A 217 27.82 -1.65 16.67
CA ARG A 217 28.00 -0.31 16.08
C ARG A 217 27.48 -0.27 14.64
N VAL A 218 27.71 -1.32 13.85
CA VAL A 218 27.17 -1.43 12.48
C VAL A 218 25.65 -1.52 12.50
N ALA A 219 25.06 -2.29 13.42
CA ALA A 219 23.61 -2.31 13.59
C ALA A 219 23.06 -0.91 13.90
N LYS A 220 23.75 -0.14 14.75
CA LYS A 220 23.40 1.25 15.04
C LYS A 220 23.54 2.15 13.81
N ILE A 221 24.64 2.06 13.06
CA ILE A 221 24.85 2.84 11.83
C ILE A 221 23.78 2.51 10.77
N ILE A 222 23.45 1.24 10.57
CA ILE A 222 22.38 0.83 9.63
C ILE A 222 21.05 1.49 10.00
N ALA A 223 20.73 1.55 11.30
CA ALA A 223 19.52 2.18 11.81
C ALA A 223 19.56 3.71 11.74
N ASP A 224 20.64 4.33 12.21
CA ASP A 224 20.80 5.79 12.29
C ASP A 224 20.84 6.44 10.90
N PHE A 225 21.36 5.74 9.89
CA PHE A 225 21.46 6.22 8.52
C PHE A 225 20.43 5.58 7.57
N ASP A 226 19.46 4.83 8.09
CA ASP A 226 18.36 4.22 7.31
C ASP A 226 18.83 3.45 6.06
N LEU A 227 19.96 2.73 6.14
CA LEU A 227 20.62 2.12 4.97
C LEU A 227 19.70 1.15 4.20
N ILE A 228 18.88 0.38 4.92
CA ILE A 228 17.92 -0.56 4.31
C ILE A 228 16.91 0.23 3.45
N ARG A 229 16.38 1.33 3.98
CA ARG A 229 15.43 2.19 3.27
C ARG A 229 16.08 2.83 2.04
N LEU A 230 17.30 3.33 2.15
CA LEU A 230 18.02 3.93 1.02
C LEU A 230 18.13 2.98 -0.19
N ARG A 231 18.28 1.67 0.07
CA ARG A 231 18.29 0.62 -0.96
C ARG A 231 16.91 0.36 -1.56
N GLU A 232 15.85 0.55 -0.79
CA GLU A 232 14.46 0.39 -1.25
C GLU A 232 13.95 1.60 -2.07
N LEU A 233 14.57 2.78 -1.91
CA LEU A 233 14.21 4.02 -2.61
C LEU A 233 14.68 4.05 -4.07
N GLN A 234 14.18 3.10 -4.85
CA GLN A 234 14.48 2.92 -6.26
C GLN A 234 13.25 2.63 -7.09
N CYS A 235 13.33 2.96 -8.37
CA CYS A 235 12.29 2.61 -9.32
C CYS A 235 12.11 1.09 -9.40
N PHE A 236 10.90 0.58 -9.14
CA PHE A 236 10.61 -0.84 -9.19
C PHE A 236 10.96 -1.48 -10.55
N PHE A 237 10.83 -0.69 -11.63
CA PHE A 237 11.14 -1.11 -13.01
C PHE A 237 12.62 -0.92 -13.36
N SER A 238 13.17 0.29 -13.26
CA SER A 238 14.53 0.56 -13.76
C SER A 238 15.62 0.24 -12.75
N LYS A 239 15.27 -0.09 -11.49
CA LYS A 239 16.21 -0.30 -10.38
C LYS A 239 17.17 0.86 -10.12
N ARG A 240 16.80 2.04 -10.65
CA ARG A 240 17.52 3.31 -10.46
C ARG A 240 17.03 3.99 -9.21
N ASN A 241 17.95 4.38 -8.33
CA ASN A 241 17.66 5.04 -7.06
C ASN A 241 17.32 6.53 -7.23
N PHE A 242 16.85 7.15 -6.15
CA PHE A 242 16.46 8.56 -6.12
C PHE A 242 17.62 9.54 -6.37
N GLN A 243 18.87 9.11 -6.24
CA GLN A 243 20.03 9.99 -6.48
C GLN A 243 20.27 10.22 -7.97
N ASN A 244 19.97 9.21 -8.80
CA ASN A 244 20.23 9.22 -10.23
C ASN A 244 18.97 9.20 -11.10
N ALA A 245 17.77 9.15 -10.51
CA ALA A 245 16.50 9.18 -11.25
C ALA A 245 15.45 10.07 -10.57
N LYS A 246 14.63 10.73 -11.39
CA LYS A 246 13.40 11.39 -10.95
C LYS A 246 12.36 10.32 -10.61
N LEU A 247 12.06 10.18 -9.32
CA LEU A 247 11.14 9.19 -8.78
C LEU A 247 9.82 9.81 -8.33
N GLY A 248 8.75 9.04 -8.48
CA GLY A 248 7.40 9.37 -8.08
C GLY A 248 6.55 8.11 -7.99
N VAL A 249 5.24 8.25 -7.86
CA VAL A 249 4.30 7.13 -7.78
C VAL A 249 3.27 7.19 -8.89
N GLY A 250 2.84 6.01 -9.35
CA GLY A 250 1.73 5.89 -10.29
C GLY A 250 0.40 6.16 -9.60
N VAL A 251 -0.42 7.08 -10.13
CA VAL A 251 -1.75 7.42 -9.61
C VAL A 251 -2.87 7.08 -10.60
N GLU A 252 -3.86 6.32 -10.13
CA GLU A 252 -5.13 6.02 -10.79
C GLU A 252 -6.22 6.97 -10.30
N VAL A 253 -7.04 7.48 -11.23
CA VAL A 253 -8.22 8.27 -10.89
C VAL A 253 -9.45 7.64 -11.54
N SER A 254 -10.33 7.07 -10.73
CA SER A 254 -11.55 6.44 -11.21
C SER A 254 -12.61 7.49 -11.55
N GLY A 255 -12.99 7.55 -12.84
CA GLY A 255 -13.95 8.55 -13.36
C GLY A 255 -15.39 8.06 -13.46
N GLN A 256 -15.65 6.75 -13.37
CA GLN A 256 -16.98 6.17 -13.52
C GLN A 256 -17.47 5.56 -12.20
N GLY A 257 -18.48 6.19 -11.60
CA GLY A 257 -19.07 5.75 -10.32
C GLY A 257 -18.60 6.59 -9.12
N LYS A 258 -18.14 5.92 -8.06
CA LYS A 258 -17.60 6.57 -6.85
C LYS A 258 -16.17 7.02 -7.15
N ARG A 259 -15.99 8.34 -7.30
CA ARG A 259 -14.68 8.97 -7.50
C ARG A 259 -13.68 8.47 -6.44
N SER A 260 -12.53 7.96 -6.88
CA SER A 260 -11.41 7.58 -6.02
C SER A 260 -10.07 7.94 -6.65
N ILE A 261 -9.12 8.36 -5.82
CA ILE A 261 -7.72 8.53 -6.16
C ILE A 261 -6.93 7.40 -5.50
N GLU A 262 -6.21 6.62 -6.31
CA GLU A 262 -5.56 5.37 -5.87
C GLU A 262 -4.11 5.30 -6.36
N SER A 263 -3.25 4.65 -5.58
CA SER A 263 -1.86 4.33 -5.92
C SER A 263 -1.43 3.16 -5.05
N GLU A 264 -0.53 2.31 -5.53
CA GLU A 264 0.17 1.28 -4.72
C GLU A 264 1.44 1.83 -4.05
N PHE A 265 1.80 3.09 -4.31
CA PHE A 265 3.02 3.73 -3.82
C PHE A 265 4.32 2.99 -4.18
N ASP A 266 4.28 2.18 -5.23
CA ASP A 266 5.49 1.60 -5.83
C ASP A 266 6.25 2.71 -6.59
N LEU A 267 7.49 2.99 -6.17
CA LEU A 267 8.30 4.04 -6.78
C LEU A 267 8.60 3.71 -8.24
N ILE A 268 8.34 4.67 -9.12
CA ILE A 268 8.58 4.57 -10.55
C ILE A 268 9.31 5.82 -11.05
N SER A 269 10.27 5.63 -11.94
CA SER A 269 11.01 6.75 -12.54
C SER A 269 10.19 7.44 -13.62
N GLN A 270 10.41 8.74 -13.79
CA GLN A 270 9.78 9.52 -14.85
C GLN A 270 10.07 8.92 -16.23
N ALA A 271 11.28 8.42 -16.46
CA ALA A 271 11.66 7.74 -17.71
C ALA A 271 10.88 6.44 -17.94
N ALA A 272 10.71 5.61 -16.91
CA ALA A 272 9.89 4.39 -17.02
C ALA A 272 8.42 4.74 -17.34
N PHE A 273 7.90 5.80 -16.75
CA PHE A 273 6.54 6.27 -17.05
C PHE A 273 6.41 6.89 -18.46
N ARG A 274 7.25 7.87 -18.82
CA ARG A 274 7.11 8.65 -20.04
C ARG A 274 7.68 7.92 -21.27
N ASP A 275 8.92 7.43 -21.18
CA ASP A 275 9.66 6.91 -22.33
C ASP A 275 9.31 5.45 -22.63
N LEU A 276 9.03 4.66 -21.58
CA LEU A 276 8.73 3.22 -21.70
C LEU A 276 7.24 2.90 -21.59
N GLY A 277 6.39 3.88 -21.27
CA GLY A 277 4.94 3.70 -21.23
C GLY A 277 4.44 2.77 -20.13
N ILE A 278 5.20 2.59 -19.04
CA ILE A 278 4.76 1.76 -17.90
C ILE A 278 3.52 2.38 -17.25
N ARG A 279 2.44 1.60 -17.14
CA ARG A 279 1.14 2.03 -16.57
C ARG A 279 0.57 1.06 -15.55
N LEU A 280 1.33 0.04 -15.16
CA LEU A 280 0.94 -0.99 -14.20
C LEU A 280 1.91 -0.98 -13.03
N SER A 281 1.37 -1.07 -11.81
CA SER A 281 2.17 -1.23 -10.59
C SER A 281 2.72 -2.65 -10.47
N VAL A 282 3.50 -2.93 -9.41
CA VAL A 282 4.02 -4.28 -9.15
C VAL A 282 2.87 -5.28 -8.99
N HIS A 283 1.73 -4.82 -8.44
CA HIS A 283 0.52 -5.62 -8.23
C HIS A 283 -0.56 -5.40 -9.30
N ASN A 284 -0.17 -4.97 -10.49
CA ASN A 284 -1.06 -4.79 -11.65
C ASN A 284 -2.18 -3.74 -11.45
N LEU A 285 -2.00 -2.76 -10.55
CA LEU A 285 -2.88 -1.59 -10.48
C LEU A 285 -2.56 -0.65 -11.65
N ARG A 286 -3.57 -0.28 -12.43
CA ARG A 286 -3.40 0.59 -13.59
C ARG A 286 -3.41 2.05 -13.18
N PHE A 287 -2.38 2.81 -13.51
CA PHE A 287 -2.31 4.24 -13.24
C PHE A 287 -2.20 5.08 -14.53
N GLN A 288 -2.66 6.32 -14.47
CA GLN A 288 -2.65 7.26 -15.61
C GLN A 288 -1.70 8.43 -15.39
N TYR A 289 -1.36 8.73 -14.14
CA TYR A 289 -0.53 9.86 -13.76
C TYR A 289 0.74 9.38 -13.06
N TRP A 290 1.80 10.17 -13.18
CA TRP A 290 3.03 10.02 -12.41
C TRP A 290 3.15 11.22 -11.49
N LEU A 291 2.94 11.01 -10.19
CA LEU A 291 3.03 12.04 -9.17
C LEU A 291 4.44 12.03 -8.56
N PRO A 292 5.28 13.06 -8.79
CA PRO A 292 6.56 13.15 -8.12
C PRO A 292 6.40 13.24 -6.60
N LEU A 293 7.30 12.59 -5.87
CA LEU A 293 7.31 12.63 -4.41
C LEU A 293 8.57 13.34 -3.91
N PRO A 294 8.50 14.12 -2.81
CA PRO A 294 9.71 14.57 -2.12
C PRO A 294 10.37 13.38 -1.41
N ILE A 295 11.58 13.03 -1.85
CA ILE A 295 12.41 12.00 -1.22
C ILE A 295 13.52 12.69 -0.43
N SER A 296 14.50 13.27 -1.12
CA SER A 296 15.55 14.10 -0.51
C SER A 296 15.47 15.54 -1.02
N ARG A 297 16.16 16.48 -0.36
CA ARG A 297 16.21 17.89 -0.80
C ARG A 297 16.70 18.02 -2.24
N ARG A 298 17.75 17.26 -2.62
CA ARG A 298 18.30 17.25 -3.99
C ARG A 298 17.28 16.71 -4.99
N HIS A 299 16.65 15.58 -4.66
CA HIS A 299 15.64 14.97 -5.51
C HIS A 299 14.44 15.89 -5.70
N TRP A 300 13.91 16.48 -4.62
CA TRP A 300 12.77 17.39 -4.66
C TRP A 300 12.99 18.60 -5.57
N ARG A 301 14.16 19.25 -5.47
CA ARG A 301 14.55 20.36 -6.38
C ARG A 301 14.48 19.96 -7.86
N SER A 302 14.68 18.69 -8.20
CA SER A 302 14.64 18.20 -9.58
C SER A 302 13.23 17.88 -10.10
N VAL A 303 12.23 17.77 -9.21
CA VAL A 303 10.87 17.32 -9.56
C VAL A 303 9.74 18.25 -9.10
N GLN A 304 10.00 19.23 -8.22
CA GLN A 304 8.96 20.06 -7.62
C GLN A 304 8.09 20.80 -8.64
N GLU A 305 8.68 21.26 -9.74
CA GLU A 305 7.96 22.00 -10.80
C GLU A 305 6.97 21.10 -11.58
N ASP A 306 7.18 19.78 -11.59
CA ASP A 306 6.25 18.84 -12.24
C ASP A 306 4.96 18.63 -11.41
N VAL A 307 4.99 18.89 -10.09
CA VAL A 307 3.88 18.54 -9.17
C VAL A 307 2.59 19.31 -9.45
N PRO A 308 2.58 20.65 -9.56
CA PRO A 308 1.32 21.39 -9.73
C PRO A 308 0.55 20.96 -10.99
N LEU A 309 1.27 20.73 -12.09
CA LEU A 309 0.68 20.27 -13.36
C LEU A 309 -0.01 18.91 -13.21
N VAL A 310 0.63 17.97 -12.50
CA VAL A 310 0.06 16.63 -12.27
C VAL A 310 -1.16 16.71 -11.35
N LEU A 311 -1.10 17.51 -10.28
CA LEU A 311 -2.22 17.68 -9.36
C LEU A 311 -3.43 18.35 -10.03
N ASP A 312 -3.24 19.33 -10.92
CA ASP A 312 -4.35 19.92 -11.69
C ASP A 312 -4.97 18.90 -12.66
N ALA A 313 -4.16 18.08 -13.33
CA ALA A 313 -4.65 16.99 -14.19
C ALA A 313 -5.49 15.96 -13.39
N ILE A 314 -5.01 15.57 -12.20
CA ILE A 314 -5.76 14.72 -11.27
C ILE A 314 -7.05 15.41 -10.83
N ALA A 315 -7.02 16.70 -10.47
CA ALA A 315 -8.19 17.47 -10.06
C ALA A 315 -9.26 17.50 -11.15
N GLY A 316 -8.85 17.77 -12.40
CA GLY A 316 -9.71 17.77 -13.57
C GLY A 316 -10.38 16.41 -13.78
N LYS A 317 -9.61 15.32 -13.71
CA LYS A 317 -10.14 13.96 -13.88
C LYS A 317 -11.05 13.51 -12.74
N ALA A 318 -10.69 13.83 -11.50
CA ALA A 318 -11.50 13.55 -10.32
C ALA A 318 -12.73 14.48 -10.23
N SER A 319 -12.83 15.49 -11.10
CA SER A 319 -13.91 16.47 -11.11
C SER A 319 -14.10 17.14 -9.75
N LEU A 320 -12.99 17.46 -9.07
CA LEU A 320 -13.02 18.07 -7.75
C LEU A 320 -13.66 19.47 -7.84
N PRO A 321 -14.47 19.88 -6.84
CA PRO A 321 -15.14 21.18 -6.84
C PRO A 321 -14.14 22.34 -6.76
N PHE A 322 -13.01 22.10 -6.11
CA PHE A 322 -11.90 23.03 -5.99
C PHE A 322 -10.64 22.37 -6.55
N ARG A 323 -9.79 23.16 -7.22
CA ARG A 323 -8.60 22.68 -7.92
C ARG A 323 -7.29 23.13 -7.27
N SER A 324 -7.29 23.43 -5.97
CA SER A 324 -6.02 23.68 -5.28
C SER A 324 -5.26 22.37 -5.06
N SER A 325 -3.93 22.42 -5.07
CA SER A 325 -3.09 21.25 -4.79
C SER A 325 -3.40 20.60 -3.44
N VAL A 326 -3.74 21.41 -2.43
CA VAL A 326 -4.13 20.92 -1.10
C VAL A 326 -5.46 20.17 -1.16
N ASP A 327 -6.43 20.60 -1.96
CA ASP A 327 -7.71 19.88 -2.10
C ASP A 327 -7.52 18.51 -2.74
N VAL A 328 -6.62 18.41 -3.73
CA VAL A 328 -6.29 17.15 -4.40
C VAL A 328 -5.62 16.19 -3.41
N LEU A 329 -4.62 16.67 -2.67
CA LEU A 329 -3.93 15.86 -1.66
C LEU A 329 -4.88 15.49 -0.52
N ALA A 330 -5.75 16.39 -0.09
CA ALA A 330 -6.76 16.11 0.93
C ALA A 330 -7.74 15.02 0.48
N ALA A 331 -8.20 15.06 -0.77
CA ALA A 331 -9.02 14.02 -1.34
C ALA A 331 -8.27 12.68 -1.40
N PHE A 332 -7.02 12.70 -1.86
CA PHE A 332 -6.20 11.49 -2.00
C PHE A 332 -5.87 10.85 -0.65
N MET A 333 -5.43 11.65 0.33
CA MET A 333 -5.19 11.18 1.70
C MET A 333 -6.47 10.62 2.31
N ASN A 334 -7.62 11.29 2.14
CA ASN A 334 -8.91 10.78 2.62
C ASN A 334 -9.28 9.42 1.99
N ASP A 335 -9.03 9.23 0.69
CA ASP A 335 -9.29 7.95 0.01
C ASP A 335 -8.38 6.82 0.50
N ILE A 336 -7.14 7.10 0.92
CA ILE A 336 -6.29 6.13 1.62
C ILE A 336 -6.95 5.70 2.92
N VAL A 337 -7.38 6.66 3.77
CA VAL A 337 -8.01 6.32 5.06
C VAL A 337 -9.30 5.52 4.87
N VAL A 338 -10.11 5.86 3.85
CA VAL A 338 -11.31 5.11 3.51
C VAL A 338 -10.99 3.66 3.13
N ARG A 339 -9.91 3.42 2.37
CA ARG A 339 -9.49 2.07 1.97
C ARG A 339 -8.94 1.26 3.14
N LEU A 340 -8.14 1.87 4.02
CA LEU A 340 -7.65 1.25 5.26
C LEU A 340 -8.77 0.69 6.14
N ASN A 341 -9.98 1.28 6.03
CA ASN A 341 -11.14 0.92 6.82
C ASN A 341 -12.09 -0.09 6.13
N GLN A 342 -11.81 -0.49 4.89
CA GLN A 342 -12.61 -1.50 4.20
C GLN A 342 -12.16 -2.90 4.63
N VAL A 343 -12.95 -3.55 5.48
CA VAL A 343 -12.80 -4.98 5.77
C VAL A 343 -13.31 -5.74 4.55
N GLU A 344 -12.50 -6.62 3.96
CA GLU A 344 -12.93 -7.39 2.80
C GLU A 344 -14.20 -8.20 3.13
N ALA A 345 -15.26 -8.01 2.33
CA ALA A 345 -16.22 -9.07 2.14
C ALA A 345 -15.45 -10.22 1.48
N LYS A 346 -15.27 -11.33 2.20
CA LYS A 346 -14.58 -12.55 1.73
C LYS A 346 -14.84 -12.73 0.23
N SER A 347 -13.82 -12.51 -0.60
CA SER A 347 -13.93 -12.78 -2.02
C SER A 347 -14.24 -14.25 -2.18
N ALA A 348 -15.46 -14.59 -2.59
CA ALA A 348 -15.81 -15.95 -2.96
C ALA A 348 -14.76 -16.44 -3.97
N LEU A 349 -14.19 -17.62 -3.72
CA LEU A 349 -13.24 -18.31 -4.59
C LEU A 349 -13.72 -18.25 -6.04
N ARG A 350 -13.18 -17.32 -6.84
CA ARG A 350 -13.40 -17.31 -8.28
C ARG A 350 -12.34 -18.18 -8.92
N ARG A 351 -12.78 -19.18 -9.68
CA ARG A 351 -11.91 -19.99 -10.55
C ARG A 351 -11.21 -19.07 -11.56
N PRO A 352 -9.94 -19.32 -11.91
CA PRO A 352 -9.26 -18.57 -12.96
C PRO A 352 -10.04 -18.72 -14.27
N SER A 353 -10.42 -17.58 -14.86
CA SER A 353 -11.14 -17.49 -16.13
C SER A 353 -10.11 -17.50 -17.25
N TYR A 354 -10.16 -18.52 -18.10
CA TYR A 354 -9.41 -18.58 -19.37
C TYR A 354 -10.18 -17.77 -20.42
N ASP A 355 -9.98 -16.47 -20.44
CA ASP A 355 -10.38 -15.66 -21.58
C ASP A 355 -9.13 -14.97 -22.12
N TYR A 356 -8.76 -15.30 -23.37
CA TYR A 356 -7.59 -14.75 -24.05
C TYR A 356 -7.81 -13.28 -24.44
N ASP A 357 -9.02 -12.75 -24.21
CA ASP A 357 -9.43 -11.39 -24.52
C ASP A 357 -10.40 -10.83 -23.46
N SER A 358 -9.92 -10.60 -22.24
CA SER A 358 -10.64 -9.77 -21.26
C SER A 358 -9.72 -9.21 -20.18
N ASP A 359 -9.69 -7.87 -20.15
CA ASP A 359 -9.03 -6.87 -19.30
C ASP A 359 -9.30 -7.00 -17.76
N ARG A 360 -9.43 -8.20 -17.21
CA ARG A 360 -9.82 -8.45 -15.81
C ARG A 360 -8.79 -9.27 -15.04
N VAL A 361 -7.58 -8.73 -14.93
CA VAL A 361 -6.58 -9.15 -13.95
C VAL A 361 -7.14 -8.95 -12.54
N SER A 362 -6.99 -9.97 -11.67
CA SER A 362 -7.40 -9.89 -10.27
C SER A 362 -6.64 -8.77 -9.54
N ARG A 363 -7.34 -7.71 -9.15
CA ARG A 363 -6.77 -6.55 -8.42
C ARG A 363 -6.36 -6.96 -7.01
N LYS A 364 -5.07 -7.22 -6.81
CA LYS A 364 -4.45 -7.36 -5.48
C LYS A 364 -3.88 -6.00 -5.08
N SER A 365 -4.41 -5.38 -4.04
CA SER A 365 -3.88 -4.11 -3.50
C SER A 365 -3.36 -4.37 -2.10
N THR A 366 -2.12 -3.94 -1.84
CA THR A 366 -1.45 -4.15 -0.54
C THR A 366 -1.83 -3.08 0.50
N LEU A 367 -2.57 -2.05 0.07
CA LEU A 367 -2.94 -0.88 0.87
C LEU A 367 -4.37 -0.93 1.43
N ARG A 368 -5.02 -2.09 1.35
CA ARG A 368 -6.37 -2.31 1.90
C ARG A 368 -6.38 -2.64 3.40
N HIS A 369 -5.22 -2.99 3.94
CA HIS A 369 -5.04 -3.24 5.38
C HIS A 369 -4.17 -2.14 5.99
N ALA A 370 -4.33 -1.94 7.29
CA ALA A 370 -3.42 -1.12 8.10
C ALA A 370 -2.03 -1.77 8.21
N SER A 371 -1.32 -1.84 7.10
CA SER A 371 0.07 -2.27 6.98
C SER A 371 1.00 -1.09 7.16
N GLU A 372 2.27 -1.35 7.49
CA GLU A 372 3.30 -0.31 7.56
C GLU A 372 3.42 0.44 6.24
N LYS A 373 3.44 -0.27 5.09
CA LYS A 373 3.44 0.33 3.75
C LYS A 373 2.30 1.33 3.54
N ALA A 374 1.10 1.05 4.07
CA ALA A 374 -0.03 1.96 3.96
C ALA A 374 0.10 3.21 4.83
N ILE A 375 0.74 3.08 6.00
CA ILE A 375 1.10 4.23 6.83
C ILE A 375 2.16 5.08 6.14
N GLU A 376 3.21 4.46 5.61
CA GLU A 376 4.27 5.16 4.85
C GLU A 376 3.72 5.92 3.65
N SER A 377 2.78 5.32 2.92
CA SER A 377 2.07 5.95 1.80
C SER A 377 1.39 7.27 2.21
N TYR A 378 0.78 7.28 3.41
CA TYR A 378 0.16 8.48 3.96
C TYR A 378 1.21 9.53 4.36
N PHE A 379 2.35 9.11 4.92
CA PHE A 379 3.49 10.00 5.20
C PHE A 379 4.09 10.61 3.94
N HIS A 380 4.17 9.87 2.82
CA HIS A 380 4.64 10.43 1.54
C HIS A 380 3.73 11.55 1.02
N LEU A 381 2.41 11.40 1.13
CA LEU A 381 1.47 12.48 0.77
C LEU A 381 1.53 13.65 1.76
N TYR A 382 1.73 13.37 3.05
CA TYR A 382 1.93 14.41 4.06
C TYR A 382 3.22 15.20 3.80
N HIS A 383 4.31 14.53 3.44
CA HIS A 383 5.58 15.17 3.09
C HIS A 383 5.41 16.08 1.85
N LEU A 384 4.69 15.61 0.83
CA LEU A 384 4.34 16.42 -0.34
C LEU A 384 3.48 17.64 0.04
N LEU A 385 2.49 17.44 0.92
CA LEU A 385 1.66 18.52 1.43
C LEU A 385 2.48 19.59 2.17
N LEU A 386 3.44 19.18 3.01
CA LEU A 386 4.35 20.09 3.71
C LEU A 386 5.28 20.84 2.75
N CYS A 387 5.84 20.16 1.76
CA CYS A 387 6.68 20.81 0.74
C CYS A 387 5.92 21.91 0.01
N LEU A 388 4.66 21.66 -0.36
CA LEU A 388 3.82 22.67 -1.00
C LEU A 388 3.46 23.80 -0.02
N ALA A 389 3.00 23.47 1.19
CA ALA A 389 2.58 24.46 2.19
C ALA A 389 3.71 25.38 2.65
N THR A 390 4.95 24.88 2.71
CA THR A 390 6.13 25.67 3.07
C THR A 390 6.72 26.46 1.89
N SER A 391 6.35 26.11 0.66
CA SER A 391 6.74 26.86 -0.55
C SER A 391 5.73 27.96 -0.89
N ASP A 392 4.46 27.80 -0.49
CA ASP A 392 3.39 28.77 -0.67
C ASP A 392 2.56 28.96 0.61
N GLU A 393 2.87 30.01 1.36
CA GLU A 393 2.15 30.37 2.59
C GLU A 393 0.66 30.66 2.37
N SER A 394 0.23 30.94 1.13
CA SER A 394 -1.19 31.15 0.84
C SER A 394 -2.02 29.90 1.16
N LEU A 395 -1.41 28.72 1.02
CA LEU A 395 -2.01 27.43 1.36
C LEU A 395 -2.25 27.29 2.87
N VAL A 396 -1.27 27.72 3.69
CA VAL A 396 -1.38 27.75 5.16
C VAL A 396 -2.45 28.75 5.59
N ARG A 397 -2.46 29.96 5.00
CA ARG A 397 -3.50 30.96 5.25
C ARG A 397 -4.90 30.44 4.89
N ALA A 398 -5.04 29.73 3.77
CA ALA A 398 -6.30 29.11 3.37
C ALA A 398 -6.75 28.01 4.34
N ALA A 399 -5.83 27.17 4.80
CA ALA A 399 -6.10 26.16 5.83
C ALA A 399 -6.57 26.83 7.14
N ASN A 400 -5.82 27.80 7.66
CA ASN A 400 -6.16 28.57 8.85
C ASN A 400 -7.55 29.23 8.74
N ALA A 401 -7.87 29.82 7.58
CA ALA A 401 -9.17 30.44 7.34
C ALA A 401 -10.33 29.41 7.41
N LYS A 402 -10.16 28.22 6.80
CA LYS A 402 -11.16 27.15 6.86
C LYS A 402 -11.39 26.66 8.29
N ILE A 403 -10.30 26.46 9.04
CA ILE A 403 -10.36 26.05 10.45
C ILE A 403 -11.07 27.12 11.31
N LYS A 404 -10.71 28.39 11.13
CA LYS A 404 -11.33 29.52 11.85
C LYS A 404 -12.81 29.65 11.54
N ASN A 405 -13.20 29.51 10.27
CA ASN A 405 -14.61 29.58 9.85
C ASN A 405 -15.42 28.42 10.43
N PHE A 406 -14.87 27.20 10.43
CA PHE A 406 -15.49 26.05 11.08
C PHE A 406 -15.77 26.32 12.56
N MET A 407 -14.80 26.89 13.28
CA MET A 407 -14.93 27.24 14.71
C MET A 407 -15.91 28.38 15.00
N LYS A 408 -16.17 29.24 14.02
CA LYS A 408 -17.21 30.29 14.10
C LYS A 408 -18.62 29.74 13.86
N GLY A 409 -18.79 28.43 13.67
CA GLY A 409 -20.08 27.79 13.46
C GLY A 409 -20.43 27.57 11.98
N GLN A 410 -19.53 27.87 11.04
CA GLN A 410 -19.72 27.52 9.62
C GLN A 410 -19.38 26.05 9.37
N THR A 411 -20.02 25.15 10.12
CA THR A 411 -19.74 23.70 10.08
C THR A 411 -20.55 22.96 9.03
N SER A 412 -21.45 23.64 8.31
CA SER A 412 -22.40 23.00 7.40
C SER A 412 -21.77 22.34 6.18
N LYS A 413 -22.49 21.43 5.53
CA LYS A 413 -22.06 20.76 4.30
C LYS A 413 -21.82 21.77 3.16
N GLU A 414 -22.49 22.91 3.21
CA GLU A 414 -22.30 24.00 2.25
C GLU A 414 -20.98 24.73 2.53
N ALA A 415 -20.69 25.04 3.80
CA ALA A 415 -19.49 25.77 4.21
C ALA A 415 -18.22 24.89 4.28
N CYS A 416 -18.37 23.64 4.73
CA CYS A 416 -17.32 22.63 4.87
C CYS A 416 -17.78 21.30 4.25
N PRO A 417 -17.71 21.13 2.91
CA PRO A 417 -18.29 19.97 2.22
C PRO A 417 -17.74 18.62 2.66
N ASN A 418 -16.45 18.55 3.00
CA ASN A 418 -15.77 17.32 3.38
C ASN A 418 -15.01 17.49 4.70
N LEU A 419 -15.43 16.77 5.75
CA LEU A 419 -14.75 16.78 7.05
C LEU A 419 -13.37 16.10 6.97
N GLY A 420 -13.17 15.11 6.09
CA GLY A 420 -11.85 14.51 5.88
C GLY A 420 -10.84 15.53 5.34
N HIS A 421 -11.28 16.45 4.47
CA HIS A 421 -10.40 17.53 4.00
C HIS A 421 -10.06 18.50 5.15
N LEU A 422 -11.02 18.78 6.05
CA LEU A 422 -10.77 19.58 7.25
C LEU A 422 -9.64 19.00 8.11
N LEU A 423 -9.64 17.67 8.28
CA LEU A 423 -8.60 16.97 9.04
C LEU A 423 -7.23 17.05 8.38
N VAL A 424 -7.17 17.06 7.05
CA VAL A 424 -5.91 17.26 6.32
C VAL A 424 -5.42 18.71 6.44
N TYR A 425 -6.32 19.71 6.36
CA TYR A 425 -5.92 21.11 6.59
C TYR A 425 -5.38 21.34 8.01
N LEU A 426 -5.87 20.59 9.01
CA LEU A 426 -5.33 20.66 10.37
C LEU A 426 -3.84 20.30 10.43
N LEU A 427 -3.35 19.43 9.53
CA LEU A 427 -1.94 19.04 9.51
C LEU A 427 -1.01 20.21 9.18
N ILE A 428 -1.48 21.17 8.37
CA ILE A 428 -0.70 22.35 7.92
C ILE A 428 -1.18 23.68 8.53
N SER A 429 -2.14 23.65 9.45
CA SER A 429 -2.72 24.85 10.08
C SER A 429 -1.94 25.23 11.35
N ASP A 430 -1.82 26.51 11.66
CA ASP A 430 -1.20 27.01 12.90
C ASP A 430 -2.16 26.96 14.10
N ALA A 431 -3.44 26.70 13.85
CA ALA A 431 -4.44 26.61 14.91
C ALA A 431 -4.18 25.40 15.83
N ALA A 432 -4.23 25.64 17.14
CA ALA A 432 -4.22 24.57 18.14
C ALA A 432 -5.53 23.78 18.10
N ILE A 433 -5.44 22.46 18.24
CA ILE A 433 -6.61 21.59 18.30
C ILE A 433 -7.13 21.56 19.72
N THR A 434 -8.20 22.31 19.94
CA THR A 434 -8.90 22.39 21.23
C THR A 434 -9.95 21.30 21.36
N GLU A 435 -10.32 20.93 22.59
CA GLU A 435 -11.43 20.00 22.83
C GLU A 435 -12.74 20.50 22.19
N LYS A 436 -12.97 21.83 22.17
CA LYS A 436 -14.10 22.47 21.49
C LYS A 436 -14.14 22.14 20.00
N MET A 437 -12.99 22.19 19.32
CA MET A 437 -12.86 21.79 17.91
C MET A 437 -13.23 20.33 17.72
N ARG A 438 -12.68 19.43 18.55
CA ARG A 438 -12.95 17.99 18.47
C ARG A 438 -14.44 17.71 18.65
N LYS A 439 -15.08 18.32 19.65
CA LYS A 439 -16.53 18.25 19.89
C LYS A 439 -17.35 18.75 18.70
N ALA A 440 -16.93 19.84 18.05
CA ALA A 440 -17.60 20.37 16.86
C ALA A 440 -17.49 19.42 15.66
N ILE A 441 -16.31 18.86 15.39
CA ILE A 441 -16.09 17.86 14.33
C ILE A 441 -16.93 16.62 14.57
N ILE A 442 -16.92 16.08 15.80
CA ILE A 442 -17.70 14.89 16.19
C ILE A 442 -19.20 15.16 16.01
N THR A 443 -19.69 16.29 16.52
CA THR A 443 -21.13 16.64 16.43
C THR A 443 -21.57 16.80 14.98
N GLU A 444 -20.75 17.46 14.15
CA GLU A 444 -21.03 17.61 12.72
C GLU A 444 -21.02 16.26 12.00
N ALA A 445 -20.07 15.38 12.31
CA ALA A 445 -19.99 14.05 11.73
C ALA A 445 -21.23 13.21 12.07
N ILE A 446 -21.64 13.18 13.35
CA ILE A 446 -22.86 12.49 13.80
C ILE A 446 -24.08 13.05 13.05
N THR A 447 -24.24 14.38 13.02
CA THR A 447 -25.37 15.06 12.38
C THR A 447 -25.46 14.72 10.88
N ARG A 448 -24.35 14.75 10.14
CA ARG A 448 -24.30 14.38 8.72
C ARG A 448 -24.59 12.90 8.48
N ASN A 449 -24.18 12.03 9.40
CA ASN A 449 -24.35 10.59 9.27
C ASN A 449 -25.79 10.14 9.55
N VAL A 450 -26.66 10.98 10.11
CA VAL A 450 -28.07 10.63 10.38
C VAL A 450 -28.78 10.09 9.13
N VAL A 451 -28.57 10.67 7.95
CA VAL A 451 -29.22 10.20 6.72
C VAL A 451 -28.80 8.77 6.36
N TRP A 452 -27.51 8.47 6.50
CA TRP A 452 -26.95 7.14 6.24
C TRP A 452 -27.30 6.15 7.35
N MET A 453 -27.44 6.62 8.59
CA MET A 453 -27.90 5.81 9.71
C MET A 453 -29.34 5.34 9.48
N LEU A 454 -30.26 6.25 9.13
CA LEU A 454 -31.69 5.97 9.03
C LEU A 454 -32.09 5.28 7.72
N ASP A 455 -31.48 5.65 6.59
CA ASP A 455 -31.88 5.18 5.26
C ASP A 455 -31.34 3.77 4.94
N LYS A 456 -32.12 3.02 4.15
CA LYS A 456 -31.75 1.70 3.63
C LYS A 456 -30.49 1.70 2.75
N ARG A 457 -30.10 2.85 2.20
CA ARG A 457 -28.84 3.01 1.44
C ARG A 457 -27.59 3.02 2.34
N GLY A 458 -27.76 3.16 3.65
CA GLY A 458 -26.70 3.03 4.64
C GLY A 458 -27.00 1.91 5.64
N ALA A 459 -27.06 2.24 6.93
CA ALA A 459 -27.19 1.26 8.01
C ALA A 459 -28.64 0.76 8.25
N ASN A 460 -29.63 1.37 7.59
CA ASN A 460 -31.04 0.98 7.67
C ASN A 460 -31.59 0.90 9.11
N ARG A 461 -31.31 1.91 9.93
CA ARG A 461 -31.77 2.03 11.32
C ARG A 461 -32.93 3.01 11.46
N ALA A 462 -33.97 2.84 10.64
CA ALA A 462 -35.10 3.77 10.58
C ALA A 462 -35.81 3.93 11.94
N GLU A 463 -35.76 2.92 12.80
CA GLU A 463 -36.29 2.95 14.19
C GLU A 463 -35.65 4.04 15.06
N LEU A 464 -34.43 4.50 14.74
CA LEU A 464 -33.76 5.58 15.48
C LEU A 464 -34.36 6.96 15.20
N SER A 465 -35.26 7.08 14.21
CA SER A 465 -36.01 8.31 13.95
C SER A 465 -37.10 8.58 14.99
N TYR A 466 -37.51 7.57 15.77
CA TYR A 466 -38.31 7.81 16.97
C TYR A 466 -37.40 8.38 18.06
N LEU A 467 -37.68 9.58 18.56
CA LEU A 467 -36.86 10.26 19.56
C LEU A 467 -37.38 10.00 20.98
N GLU A 468 -37.06 8.86 21.57
CA GLU A 468 -37.58 8.42 22.88
C GLU A 468 -37.47 9.48 24.00
N PRO A 469 -38.40 9.52 24.97
CA PRO A 469 -38.37 10.47 26.09
C PRO A 469 -37.38 10.08 27.19
N ASP A 470 -36.91 8.82 27.20
CA ASP A 470 -35.98 8.30 28.21
C ASP A 470 -34.77 9.21 28.38
N LYS A 471 -34.39 9.44 29.64
CA LYS A 471 -33.18 10.21 29.98
C LYS A 471 -31.93 9.57 29.40
N VAL A 472 -31.85 8.24 29.48
CA VAL A 472 -30.74 7.44 28.95
C VAL A 472 -31.29 6.35 28.04
N SER A 473 -30.78 6.24 26.81
CA SER A 473 -31.12 5.15 25.89
C SER A 473 -29.85 4.42 25.45
N THR A 474 -29.58 3.28 26.11
CA THR A 474 -28.46 2.39 25.75
C THR A 474 -28.58 1.89 24.32
N PHE A 475 -29.80 1.62 23.85
CA PHE A 475 -30.06 1.24 22.47
C PHE A 475 -29.68 2.36 21.49
N ARG A 476 -30.08 3.62 21.72
CA ARG A 476 -29.70 4.74 20.84
C ARG A 476 -28.18 4.91 20.79
N LEU A 477 -27.52 4.90 21.95
CA LEU A 477 -26.06 5.02 22.05
C LEU A 477 -25.38 3.93 21.21
N ARG A 478 -25.75 2.66 21.41
CA ARG A 478 -25.16 1.53 20.70
C ARG A 478 -25.46 1.56 19.20
N LYS A 479 -26.74 1.69 18.80
CA LYS A 479 -27.16 1.60 17.40
C LYS A 479 -26.73 2.79 16.56
N THR A 480 -26.63 3.98 17.14
CA THR A 480 -26.05 5.15 16.47
C THR A 480 -24.55 4.95 16.23
N PHE A 481 -23.84 4.35 17.19
CA PHE A 481 -22.43 4.03 17.01
C PHE A 481 -22.21 3.01 15.90
N GLU A 482 -22.90 1.85 15.99
CA GLU A 482 -22.86 0.78 15.00
C GLU A 482 -23.09 1.28 13.58
N ALA A 483 -24.08 2.16 13.39
CA ALA A 483 -24.47 2.67 12.09
C ALA A 483 -23.43 3.58 11.41
N SER A 484 -22.48 4.12 12.18
CA SER A 484 -21.50 5.12 11.71
C SER A 484 -20.04 4.72 11.99
N ARG A 485 -19.78 3.45 12.32
CA ARG A 485 -18.44 2.92 12.65
C ARG A 485 -17.34 3.36 11.69
N THR A 486 -17.57 3.23 10.38
CA THR A 486 -16.59 3.63 9.36
C THR A 486 -16.21 5.10 9.50
N SER A 487 -17.20 6.00 9.66
CA SER A 487 -16.95 7.43 9.83
C SER A 487 -16.16 7.73 11.10
N TYR A 488 -16.45 7.06 12.21
CA TYR A 488 -15.73 7.28 13.46
C TYR A 488 -14.28 6.76 13.40
N ARG A 489 -14.03 5.64 12.74
CA ARG A 489 -12.67 5.14 12.50
C ARG A 489 -11.84 6.10 11.64
N LEU A 490 -12.42 6.74 10.63
CA LEU A 490 -11.74 7.80 9.86
C LEU A 490 -11.29 8.96 10.75
N LEU A 491 -12.16 9.40 11.67
CA LEU A 491 -11.85 10.47 12.62
C LEU A 491 -10.73 10.07 13.58
N MET A 492 -10.83 8.87 14.17
CA MET A 492 -9.82 8.34 15.09
C MET A 492 -8.46 8.17 14.39
N PHE A 493 -8.43 7.60 13.17
CA PHE A 493 -7.21 7.50 12.38
C PHE A 493 -6.56 8.87 12.16
N SER A 494 -7.36 9.86 11.76
CA SER A 494 -6.84 11.19 11.45
C SER A 494 -6.25 11.87 12.69
N GLU A 495 -6.87 11.69 13.85
CA GLU A 495 -6.33 12.19 15.12
C GLU A 495 -5.07 11.44 15.57
N LEU A 496 -5.03 10.10 15.43
CA LEU A 496 -3.82 9.31 15.71
C LEU A 496 -2.65 9.72 14.81
N PHE A 497 -2.88 9.78 13.50
CA PHE A 497 -1.86 10.21 12.54
C PHE A 497 -1.35 11.59 12.90
N ARG A 498 -2.25 12.53 13.18
CA ARG A 498 -1.86 13.89 13.55
C ARG A 498 -1.01 13.92 14.83
N ARG A 499 -1.34 13.15 15.88
CA ARG A 499 -0.52 13.08 17.10
C ARG A 499 0.91 12.62 16.83
N ILE A 500 1.10 11.73 15.85
CA ILE A 500 2.42 11.23 15.47
C ILE A 500 3.14 12.21 14.55
N ALA A 501 2.46 12.71 13.53
CA ALA A 501 3.03 13.54 12.48
C ALA A 501 3.28 14.99 12.93
N ARG A 502 2.47 15.48 13.88
CA ARG A 502 2.54 16.83 14.46
C ARG A 502 1.89 16.87 15.84
N PRO A 503 2.57 16.35 16.89
CA PRO A 503 2.02 16.25 18.25
C PRO A 503 1.63 17.62 18.83
N SER A 504 2.51 18.60 18.65
CA SER A 504 2.36 20.00 19.07
C SER A 504 2.64 20.95 17.89
N ASN A 505 2.28 22.22 18.05
CA ASN A 505 2.64 23.29 17.11
C ASN A 505 3.97 23.97 17.50
N GLU A 506 4.78 23.36 18.38
CA GLU A 506 6.07 23.91 18.81
C GLU A 506 7.08 23.89 17.68
N LYS A 507 7.12 22.80 16.90
CA LYS A 507 7.89 22.73 15.66
C LYS A 507 7.14 23.43 14.53
N SER A 508 7.85 24.29 13.83
CA SER A 508 7.38 24.93 12.59
C SER A 508 7.16 23.88 11.49
N LEU A 509 6.31 24.21 10.51
CA LEU A 509 6.10 23.33 9.34
C LEU A 509 7.39 23.08 8.55
N VAL A 510 8.32 24.04 8.56
CA VAL A 510 9.63 23.93 7.93
C VAL A 510 10.50 22.89 8.62
N GLU A 511 10.56 22.90 9.95
CA GLU A 511 11.30 21.90 10.73
C GLU A 511 10.72 20.50 10.53
N VAL A 512 9.39 20.35 10.59
CA VAL A 512 8.74 19.05 10.36
C VAL A 512 8.99 18.53 8.93
N ARG A 513 8.98 19.42 7.93
CA ARG A 513 9.34 19.07 6.55
C ARG A 513 10.80 18.62 6.45
N ASP A 514 11.71 19.35 7.08
CA ASP A 514 13.14 19.08 6.98
C ASP A 514 13.50 17.76 7.66
N GLU A 515 12.87 17.41 8.78
CA GLU A 515 12.99 16.07 9.37
C GLU A 515 12.47 14.95 8.46
N LEU A 516 11.39 15.20 7.70
CA LEU A 516 10.93 14.23 6.70
C LEU A 516 11.89 14.11 5.53
N PHE A 517 12.59 15.18 5.13
CA PHE A 517 13.67 15.06 4.16
C PHE A 517 14.83 14.22 4.69
N ASP A 518 15.20 14.38 5.95
CA ASP A 518 16.28 13.62 6.59
C ASP A 518 15.95 12.12 6.63
N ARG A 519 14.67 11.79 6.83
CA ARG A 519 14.14 10.42 6.78
C ARG A 519 13.67 9.98 5.40
N HIS A 520 13.96 10.72 4.34
CA HIS A 520 13.56 10.37 2.97
C HIS A 520 12.05 10.10 2.79
N GLY A 521 11.22 10.91 3.45
CA GLY A 521 9.77 10.80 3.50
C GLY A 521 9.23 9.70 4.42
N ALA A 522 10.08 9.02 5.21
CA ALA A 522 9.63 8.00 6.15
C ALA A 522 8.90 8.61 7.36
N PRO A 523 7.99 7.85 7.98
CA PRO A 523 7.55 8.12 9.34
C PRO A 523 8.73 8.17 10.33
N PRO A 524 8.56 8.81 11.50
CA PRO A 524 9.48 8.65 12.62
C PRO A 524 9.75 7.17 12.93
N GLN A 525 10.93 6.85 13.45
CA GLN A 525 11.32 5.47 13.75
C GLN A 525 10.30 4.80 14.67
N GLY A 526 9.87 3.59 14.30
CA GLY A 526 8.84 2.83 15.01
C GLY A 526 7.39 3.32 14.82
N ALA A 527 7.17 4.52 14.28
CA ALA A 527 5.84 5.09 14.15
C ALA A 527 4.96 4.37 13.11
N ALA A 528 5.54 3.77 12.06
CA ALA A 528 4.80 2.93 11.11
C ALA A 528 4.19 1.70 11.80
N LEU A 529 5.01 0.97 12.55
CA LEU A 529 4.60 -0.21 13.32
C LEU A 529 3.60 0.17 14.43
N GLN A 530 3.85 1.26 15.15
CA GLN A 530 2.93 1.76 16.17
C GLN A 530 1.57 2.12 15.55
N LEU A 531 1.55 2.96 14.51
CA LEU A 531 0.29 3.40 13.91
C LEU A 531 -0.45 2.25 13.24
N SER A 532 0.24 1.31 12.57
CA SER A 532 -0.41 0.11 12.02
C SER A 532 -1.05 -0.77 13.11
N THR A 533 -0.44 -0.83 14.29
CA THR A 533 -0.98 -1.54 15.47
C THR A 533 -2.17 -0.80 16.07
N ASP A 534 -2.06 0.52 16.25
CA ASP A 534 -3.14 1.34 16.76
C ASP A 534 -4.35 1.35 15.83
N VAL A 535 -4.14 1.41 14.51
CA VAL A 535 -5.24 1.35 13.55
C VAL A 535 -5.95 0.01 13.59
N ARG A 536 -5.22 -1.10 13.80
CA ARG A 536 -5.85 -2.41 14.04
C ARG A 536 -6.71 -2.37 15.30
N ARG A 537 -6.22 -1.80 16.39
CA ARG A 537 -6.99 -1.61 17.65
C ARG A 537 -8.23 -0.74 17.47
N LEU A 538 -8.22 0.26 16.57
CA LEU A 538 -9.41 1.05 16.25
C LEU A 538 -10.57 0.22 15.68
N HIS A 539 -10.31 -0.99 15.17
CA HIS A 539 -11.37 -1.89 14.72
C HIS A 539 -12.18 -2.46 15.89
N ASP A 540 -11.58 -2.56 17.08
CA ASP A 540 -12.21 -3.15 18.27
C ASP A 540 -13.11 -2.14 19.02
N ILE A 541 -12.96 -0.84 18.73
CA ILE A 541 -13.78 0.21 19.33
C ILE A 541 -15.19 0.17 18.77
N ASP A 542 -16.16 -0.06 19.64
CA ASP A 542 -17.56 -0.29 19.29
C ASP A 542 -18.57 0.60 20.05
N ASN A 543 -18.07 1.55 20.84
CA ASN A 543 -18.88 2.43 21.69
C ASN A 543 -18.33 3.87 21.74
N PHE A 544 -19.19 4.80 22.16
CA PHE A 544 -18.84 6.23 22.22
C PHE A 544 -17.83 6.58 23.31
N HIS A 545 -17.81 5.85 24.43
CA HIS A 545 -16.92 6.15 25.55
C HIS A 545 -15.45 5.97 25.16
N ASP A 546 -15.13 4.89 24.47
CA ASP A 546 -13.78 4.58 24.02
C ASP A 546 -13.41 5.44 22.81
N PHE A 547 -14.36 5.69 21.90
CA PHE A 547 -14.21 6.66 20.82
C PHE A 547 -13.84 8.06 21.33
N PHE A 548 -14.46 8.54 22.40
CA PHE A 548 -14.10 9.83 23.00
C PHE A 548 -12.70 9.82 23.60
N GLY A 549 -12.28 8.69 24.18
CA GLY A 549 -10.91 8.50 24.65
C GLY A 549 -9.90 8.64 23.51
N GLU A 550 -10.10 7.92 22.41
CA GLU A 550 -9.24 8.02 21.22
C GLU A 550 -9.22 9.42 20.63
N MET A 551 -10.39 10.06 20.54
CA MET A 551 -10.50 11.43 20.07
C MET A 551 -9.90 12.46 21.05
N GLY A 552 -9.42 12.07 22.23
CA GLY A 552 -8.81 13.01 23.19
C GLY A 552 -9.82 13.99 23.78
N ILE A 553 -11.01 13.51 24.12
CA ILE A 553 -11.99 14.24 24.94
C ILE A 553 -11.75 13.84 26.39
N GLU A 554 -11.29 14.78 27.21
CA GLU A 554 -10.95 14.52 28.63
C GLU A 554 -12.23 14.36 29.45
N ASN A 555 -13.12 15.34 29.33
CA ASN A 555 -14.41 15.34 30.01
C ASN A 555 -15.46 14.62 29.19
N LYS A 556 -15.47 13.29 29.30
CA LYS A 556 -16.40 12.42 28.57
C LYS A 556 -17.85 12.73 28.97
N PRO A 557 -18.77 12.94 28.00
CA PRO A 557 -20.16 13.21 28.30
C PRO A 557 -20.84 12.05 29.03
N SER A 558 -21.76 12.37 29.96
CA SER A 558 -22.61 11.36 30.60
C SER A 558 -23.55 10.71 29.58
N ALA A 559 -23.99 9.48 29.86
CA ALA A 559 -24.93 8.76 28.99
C ALA A 559 -26.26 9.51 28.81
N GLU A 560 -26.73 10.22 29.83
CA GLU A 560 -27.95 11.04 29.78
C GLU A 560 -27.79 12.24 28.85
N TRP A 561 -26.70 12.99 29.04
CA TRP A 561 -26.40 14.14 28.18
C TRP A 561 -26.22 13.70 26.73
N PHE A 562 -25.45 12.63 26.50
CA PHE A 562 -25.16 12.19 25.14
C PHE A 562 -26.37 11.56 24.45
N THR A 563 -27.24 10.85 25.16
CA THR A 563 -28.54 10.40 24.63
C THR A 563 -29.35 11.59 24.12
N SER A 564 -29.41 12.66 24.91
CA SER A 564 -30.09 13.91 24.54
C SER A 564 -29.43 14.59 23.33
N HIS A 565 -28.10 14.64 23.30
CA HIS A 565 -27.33 15.20 22.19
C HIS A 565 -27.52 14.43 20.88
N LEU A 566 -27.60 13.09 20.92
CA LEU A 566 -27.88 12.27 19.74
C LEU A 566 -29.28 12.52 19.19
N ARG A 567 -30.30 12.70 20.06
CA ARG A 567 -31.64 13.11 19.62
C ARG A 567 -31.60 14.48 18.94
N GLU A 568 -30.81 15.41 19.49
CA GLU A 568 -30.64 16.74 18.90
C GLU A 568 -29.92 16.71 17.56
N CYS A 569 -28.90 15.86 17.39
CA CYS A 569 -28.26 15.65 16.09
C CYS A 569 -29.25 15.17 15.02
N VAL A 570 -30.23 14.33 15.38
CA VAL A 570 -31.31 13.92 14.46
C VAL A 570 -32.17 15.12 14.08
N ARG A 571 -32.64 15.93 15.06
CA ARG A 571 -33.42 17.14 14.76
C ARG A 571 -32.65 18.12 13.90
N SER A 572 -31.41 18.40 14.26
CA SER A 572 -30.49 19.28 13.54
C SER A 572 -30.23 18.79 12.11
N SER A 573 -30.07 17.49 11.89
CA SER A 573 -29.93 16.92 10.54
C SER A 573 -31.15 17.19 9.66
N MET A 574 -32.36 17.10 10.23
CA MET A 574 -33.61 17.41 9.52
C MET A 574 -33.72 18.92 9.25
N ALA A 575 -33.46 19.75 10.26
CA ALA A 575 -33.53 21.21 10.16
C ALA A 575 -32.54 21.78 9.12
N ARG A 576 -31.35 21.18 9.02
CA ARG A 576 -30.30 21.56 8.06
C ARG A 576 -30.51 20.93 6.68
N GLY A 577 -31.56 20.13 6.49
CA GLY A 577 -31.88 19.48 5.22
C GLY A 577 -30.92 18.36 4.82
N TYR A 578 -30.13 17.83 5.75
CA TYR A 578 -29.30 16.63 5.49
C TYR A 578 -30.17 15.38 5.40
N SER A 579 -31.25 15.36 6.17
CA SER A 579 -32.25 14.32 6.19
C SER A 579 -33.66 14.92 6.07
N VAL A 580 -34.64 14.07 5.76
CA VAL A 580 -36.07 14.39 5.88
C VAL A 580 -36.76 13.35 6.76
N TRP A 581 -37.85 13.74 7.41
CA TRP A 581 -38.68 12.80 8.18
C TRP A 581 -39.39 11.83 7.22
N GLY A 582 -38.74 10.67 6.98
CA GLY A 582 -39.26 9.63 6.09
C GLY A 582 -40.39 8.79 6.69
N LEU A 583 -40.63 8.89 8.00
CA LEU A 583 -41.61 8.11 8.74
C LEU A 583 -42.51 8.98 9.62
N PRO A 584 -43.82 8.69 9.72
CA PRO A 584 -44.66 9.19 10.79
C PRO A 584 -44.16 8.72 12.17
N ALA A 585 -44.33 9.55 13.21
CA ALA A 585 -43.87 9.24 14.56
C ALA A 585 -44.43 7.91 15.11
N THR A 586 -45.71 7.62 14.83
CA THR A 586 -46.36 6.35 15.24
C THR A 586 -45.74 5.13 14.56
N THR A 587 -45.29 5.27 13.32
CA THR A 587 -44.60 4.19 12.59
C THR A 587 -43.18 3.98 13.09
N ALA A 588 -42.44 5.06 13.35
CA ALA A 588 -41.11 4.97 13.93
C ALA A 588 -41.14 4.32 15.32
N LEU A 589 -42.13 4.66 16.15
CA LEU A 589 -42.37 4.02 17.44
C LEU A 589 -42.68 2.52 17.31
N ALA A 590 -43.53 2.14 16.37
CA ALA A 590 -43.85 0.72 16.12
C ALA A 590 -42.60 -0.09 15.76
N LEU A 591 -41.75 0.45 14.86
CA LEU A 591 -40.47 -0.19 14.51
C LEU A 591 -39.53 -0.26 15.71
N ARG A 592 -39.47 0.79 16.52
CA ARG A 592 -38.63 0.80 17.71
C ARG A 592 -39.08 -0.25 18.73
N ARG A 593 -40.38 -0.39 18.99
CA ARG A 593 -40.91 -1.39 19.95
C ARG A 593 -40.73 -2.83 19.51
N GLN A 594 -40.59 -3.11 18.20
CA GLN A 594 -40.21 -4.45 17.75
C GLN A 594 -38.81 -4.86 18.20
N LEU A 595 -37.89 -3.89 18.33
CA LEU A 595 -36.49 -4.13 18.67
C LEU A 595 -36.18 -3.85 20.15
N GLU A 596 -36.92 -2.92 20.77
CA GLU A 596 -36.83 -2.54 22.17
C GLU A 596 -38.24 -2.32 22.75
N PRO A 597 -38.92 -3.39 23.21
CA PRO A 597 -40.28 -3.30 23.72
C PRO A 597 -40.46 -2.35 24.91
N SER A 598 -39.38 -2.10 25.66
CA SER A 598 -39.32 -1.28 26.88
C SER A 598 -39.05 0.21 26.64
N VAL A 599 -39.01 0.68 25.39
CA VAL A 599 -38.76 2.10 25.08
C VAL A 599 -39.84 3.01 25.66
N GLY A 600 -39.46 4.18 26.19
CA GLY A 600 -40.38 5.16 26.75
C GLY A 600 -41.35 5.77 25.72
N LEU A 601 -42.51 6.20 26.20
CA LEU A 601 -43.61 6.75 25.40
C LEU A 601 -43.89 8.21 25.79
N TYR A 602 -44.18 9.05 24.79
CA TYR A 602 -44.71 10.39 25.07
C TYR A 602 -46.21 10.31 25.32
N GLY A 603 -46.62 10.35 26.59
CA GLY A 603 -48.04 10.24 26.98
C GLY A 603 -48.70 8.96 26.48
N ASP A 604 -50.00 9.01 26.21
CA ASP A 604 -50.81 7.85 25.78
C ASP A 604 -50.72 7.59 24.26
N GLN A 605 -49.51 7.52 23.72
CA GLN A 605 -49.32 7.27 22.29
C GLN A 605 -49.76 5.84 21.90
N TYR A 606 -50.79 5.77 21.05
CA TYR A 606 -51.24 4.52 20.44
C TYR A 606 -50.17 3.93 19.51
N VAL A 607 -49.81 2.67 19.77
CA VAL A 607 -48.82 1.94 18.97
C VAL A 607 -49.52 1.19 17.86
N LYS A 608 -49.34 1.66 16.62
CA LYS A 608 -49.81 0.94 15.43
C LYS A 608 -49.01 -0.35 15.21
N ALA A 609 -49.62 -1.32 14.55
CA ALA A 609 -48.90 -2.49 14.05
C ALA A 609 -47.78 -2.04 13.09
N PRO A 610 -46.59 -2.67 13.16
CA PRO A 610 -45.46 -2.31 12.32
C PRO A 610 -45.80 -2.55 10.84
N PRO A 611 -45.37 -1.64 9.94
CA PRO A 611 -45.69 -1.75 8.51
C PRO A 611 -45.02 -2.98 7.89
N THR A 612 -45.64 -3.53 6.83
CA THR A 612 -45.06 -4.63 6.06
C THR A 612 -43.73 -4.22 5.41
N ALA A 613 -42.82 -5.18 5.21
CA ALA A 613 -41.52 -4.94 4.59
C ALA A 613 -41.61 -4.23 3.23
N SER A 614 -42.66 -4.52 2.44
CA SER A 614 -42.94 -3.85 1.17
C SER A 614 -43.19 -2.34 1.33
N LYS A 615 -43.93 -1.91 2.36
CA LYS A 615 -44.14 -0.47 2.65
C LYS A 615 -42.86 0.23 3.08
N LEU A 616 -41.98 -0.46 3.81
CA LEU A 616 -40.67 0.07 4.23
C LEU A 616 -39.70 0.27 3.06
N GLN A 617 -39.83 -0.48 1.96
CA GLN A 617 -38.98 -0.30 0.79
C GLN A 617 -39.19 1.06 0.10
N GLY A 618 -40.36 1.69 0.20
CA GLY A 618 -40.63 2.99 -0.41
C GLY A 618 -40.08 4.19 0.38
N ILE A 619 -39.67 3.98 1.63
CA ILE A 619 -39.27 5.05 2.55
C ILE A 619 -37.83 5.46 2.29
N THR A 620 -37.61 6.78 2.31
CA THR A 620 -36.27 7.35 2.27
C THR A 620 -36.16 8.55 3.19
N PHE A 621 -35.00 8.67 3.82
CA PHE A 621 -34.62 9.82 4.65
C PHE A 621 -33.77 10.82 3.87
N PHE A 622 -33.45 10.56 2.61
CA PHE A 622 -32.76 11.54 1.78
C PHE A 622 -33.72 12.64 1.30
N PRO A 623 -33.26 13.91 1.27
CA PRO A 623 -34.04 14.99 0.67
C PRO A 623 -34.24 14.73 -0.83
N LYS A 624 -35.43 15.06 -1.36
CA LYS A 624 -35.68 15.05 -2.82
C LYS A 624 -34.72 16.07 -3.45
N LYS A 625 -33.98 15.68 -4.50
CA LYS A 625 -33.15 16.63 -5.27
C LYS A 625 -34.05 17.75 -5.79
N LYS A 626 -33.88 18.98 -5.32
CA LYS A 626 -34.42 20.15 -6.03
C LYS A 626 -33.79 20.13 -7.42
N CYS A 627 -34.61 19.98 -8.45
CA CYS A 627 -34.19 20.21 -9.83
C CYS A 627 -33.83 21.70 -9.91
N GLN A 628 -32.56 22.05 -9.73
CA GLN A 628 -32.07 23.37 -10.08
C GLN A 628 -32.09 23.43 -11.61
N GLN A 629 -33.15 24.05 -12.14
CA GLN A 629 -33.21 24.49 -13.52
C GLN A 629 -31.94 25.31 -13.79
N ARG A 630 -31.08 24.79 -14.68
CA ARG A 630 -30.13 25.61 -15.43
C ARG A 630 -30.97 26.55 -16.32
N GLN A 631 -31.39 27.68 -15.78
CA GLN A 631 -31.67 28.87 -16.56
C GLN A 631 -30.50 29.83 -16.35
N VAL A 632 -29.47 29.70 -17.18
CA VAL A 632 -28.67 30.85 -17.61
C VAL A 632 -28.38 30.67 -19.10
N ALA A 633 -29.08 31.51 -19.85
CA ALA A 633 -28.76 32.12 -21.13
C ALA A 633 -28.23 31.25 -22.28
N ARG A 634 -29.14 31.01 -23.25
CA ARG A 634 -28.81 31.25 -24.66
C ARG A 634 -28.33 32.70 -24.80
N ARG A 635 -27.04 32.89 -25.09
CA ARG A 635 -26.49 33.77 -26.11
C ARG A 635 -25.01 33.48 -26.26
#